data_AF-A0A2N3AHZ3-F1
#
_entry.id   AF-A0A2N3AHZ3-F1
#
_cell.length_a   1.000
_cell.length_b   1.000
_cell.length_c   1.000
_cell.angle_alpha   90.00
_cell.angle_beta   90.00
_cell.angle_gamma   90.00
#
_symmetry.space_group_name_H-M   'P 1'
#
loop_
_entity.id
_entity.type
_entity.pdbx_description
1 polymer ?
#
loop_
_entity_poly.entity_id
_entity_poly.type
_entity_poly.pdbx_seq_one_letter_code
_entity_poly.pdbx_strand_id
1 'polypeptide(L)'
;PLDAKSLHGNYPKIKIEKILESNGYKNIDYLLNNAGIKILKHDIQEQINDPALKNSKIFCTERYIDKIIKIKDNKLKKFDLIIFNDSKPKYLFEINFYSTEGTKIGINQNEYIDLNNYIKKEFGNFKFYWITDGNYWLTTQGKVRFLNLLNYFDKIFNINIFAENVSNF
;
A
#
# COMPACT_ATOMS: atom_id res chain seq x y z
N PRO A 1 -20.76 7.09 -6.96
CA PRO A 1 -19.55 7.05 -7.82
C PRO A 1 -19.77 6.02 -8.95
N LEU A 2 -20.18 6.52 -10.12
CA LEU A 2 -20.46 5.72 -11.31
C LEU A 2 -19.15 5.31 -11.99
N ASP A 3 -18.97 4.00 -12.07
CA ASP A 3 -18.10 3.18 -12.93
C ASP A 3 -16.99 3.86 -13.73
N ALA A 4 -15.76 3.77 -13.19
CA ALA A 4 -14.59 3.63 -14.02
C ALA A 4 -14.57 2.20 -14.57
N LYS A 5 -15.09 2.05 -15.80
CA LYS A 5 -14.99 0.87 -16.66
C LYS A 5 -13.77 0.00 -16.33
N SER A 6 -14.02 -1.24 -15.89
CA SER A 6 -13.14 -2.41 -16.03
C SER A 6 -11.65 -2.09 -16.17
N LEU A 7 -11.00 -1.69 -15.08
CA LEU A 7 -9.56 -1.43 -15.05
C LEU A 7 -8.79 -2.76 -15.09
N HIS A 8 -8.68 -3.36 -16.27
CA HIS A 8 -7.85 -4.55 -16.48
C HIS A 8 -6.36 -4.16 -16.54
N GLY A 9 -5.52 -4.86 -15.76
CA GLY A 9 -4.05 -4.75 -15.79
C GLY A 9 -3.42 -3.85 -14.72
N ASN A 10 -2.13 -3.51 -14.88
CA ASN A 10 -1.34 -2.65 -13.98
C ASN A 10 -1.83 -1.18 -13.90
N TYR A 11 -2.90 -0.82 -14.61
CA TYR A 11 -3.42 0.55 -14.69
C TYR A 11 -3.70 1.20 -13.32
N PRO A 12 -4.32 0.51 -12.34
CA PRO A 12 -4.56 1.12 -11.02
C PRO A 12 -3.28 1.54 -10.31
N LYS A 13 -2.22 0.71 -10.38
CA LYS A 13 -0.91 1.01 -9.81
C LYS A 13 -0.30 2.23 -10.49
N ILE A 14 -0.29 2.26 -11.83
CA ILE A 14 0.17 3.41 -12.62
C ILE A 14 -0.59 4.71 -12.25
N LYS A 15 -1.91 4.63 -12.02
CA LYS A 15 -2.69 5.81 -11.63
C LYS A 15 -2.31 6.32 -10.24
N ILE A 16 -2.07 5.42 -9.29
CA ILE A 16 -1.62 5.76 -7.93
C ILE A 16 -0.23 6.40 -7.97
N GLU A 17 0.70 5.85 -8.75
CA GLU A 17 2.03 6.43 -8.95
C GLU A 17 1.94 7.85 -9.53
N LYS A 18 1.13 8.05 -10.59
CA LYS A 18 0.90 9.38 -11.16
C LYS A 18 0.29 10.38 -10.18
N ILE A 19 -0.60 9.93 -9.29
CA ILE A 19 -1.17 10.77 -8.24
C ILE A 19 -0.06 11.24 -7.28
N LEU A 20 0.81 10.32 -6.85
CA LEU A 20 1.95 10.63 -5.98
C LEU A 20 2.91 11.61 -6.67
N GLU A 21 3.31 11.33 -7.90
CA GLU A 21 4.23 12.18 -8.67
C GLU A 21 3.67 13.60 -8.90
N SER A 22 2.38 13.70 -9.25
CA SER A 22 1.70 15.00 -9.41
C SER A 22 1.61 15.80 -8.10
N ASN A 23 1.77 15.14 -6.96
CA ASN A 23 1.78 15.74 -5.61
C ASN A 23 3.19 15.87 -5.03
N GLY A 24 4.23 15.81 -5.87
CA GLY A 24 5.62 16.08 -5.51
C GLY A 24 6.35 14.91 -4.86
N TYR A 25 5.75 13.72 -4.82
CA TYR A 25 6.48 12.52 -4.39
C TYR A 25 7.38 12.02 -5.51
N LYS A 26 8.60 11.61 -5.17
CA LYS A 26 9.55 11.03 -6.12
C LYS A 26 9.56 9.52 -6.01
N ASN A 27 9.42 8.83 -7.15
CA ASN A 27 9.63 7.40 -7.22
C ASN A 27 11.14 7.09 -7.14
N ILE A 28 11.57 6.29 -6.16
CA ILE A 28 12.97 5.90 -5.96
C ILE A 28 13.27 4.47 -6.46
N ASP A 29 12.36 3.82 -7.18
CA ASP A 29 12.52 2.46 -7.67
C ASP A 29 13.79 2.29 -8.51
N TYR A 30 14.15 3.29 -9.32
CA TYR A 30 15.39 3.29 -10.11
C TYR A 30 16.64 3.18 -9.22
N LEU A 31 16.72 3.96 -8.14
CA LEU A 31 17.84 3.93 -7.20
C LEU A 31 17.94 2.55 -6.53
N LEU A 32 16.80 2.01 -6.09
CA LEU A 32 16.74 0.70 -5.45
C LEU A 32 17.11 -0.43 -6.40
N ASN A 33 16.63 -0.38 -7.65
CA ASN A 33 16.93 -1.38 -8.67
C ASN A 33 18.42 -1.39 -9.01
N ASN A 34 19.03 -0.22 -9.22
CA ASN A 34 20.45 -0.10 -9.50
C ASN A 34 21.33 -0.62 -8.36
N ALA A 35 20.91 -0.39 -7.12
CA ALA A 35 21.59 -0.90 -5.93
C ALA A 35 21.26 -2.37 -5.62
N GLY A 36 20.38 -3.02 -6.37
CA GLY A 36 19.94 -4.40 -6.12
C GLY A 36 19.11 -4.58 -4.85
N ILE A 37 18.54 -3.51 -4.30
CA ILE A 37 17.81 -3.52 -3.02
C ILE A 37 16.36 -3.94 -3.24
N LYS A 38 16.05 -5.15 -2.75
CA LYS A 38 14.69 -5.73 -2.71
C LYS A 38 14.06 -5.68 -1.32
N ILE A 39 14.88 -5.74 -0.28
CA ILE A 39 14.46 -5.71 1.13
C ILE A 39 14.98 -4.41 1.74
N LEU A 40 14.04 -3.57 2.17
CA LEU A 40 14.31 -2.30 2.80
C LEU A 40 14.62 -2.49 4.28
N LYS A 41 15.64 -1.81 4.77
CA LYS A 41 15.83 -1.55 6.19
C LYS A 41 14.80 -0.53 6.67
N HIS A 42 14.70 -0.39 7.99
CA HIS A 42 13.77 0.57 8.62
C HIS A 42 14.23 2.02 8.45
N ASP A 43 15.49 2.22 8.08
CA ASP A 43 16.03 3.47 7.57
C ASP A 43 16.76 3.19 6.24
N ILE A 44 16.30 3.80 5.15
CA ILE A 44 16.87 3.54 3.83
C ILE A 44 18.23 4.21 3.64
N GLN A 45 18.56 5.20 4.48
CA GLN A 45 19.87 5.86 4.45
C GLN A 45 21.00 4.91 4.86
N GLU A 46 20.69 3.82 5.57
CA GLU A 46 21.64 2.75 5.86
C GLU A 46 21.99 1.89 4.64
N GLN A 47 21.24 1.99 3.55
CA GLN A 47 21.43 1.19 2.33
C GLN A 47 21.82 2.05 1.13
N ILE A 48 21.33 3.29 1.06
CA ILE A 48 21.59 4.23 -0.02
C ILE A 48 21.96 5.58 0.58
N ASN A 49 23.09 6.14 0.15
CA ASN A 49 23.46 7.52 0.42
C ASN A 49 23.24 8.36 -0.85
N ASP A 50 22.01 8.85 -1.04
CA ASP A 50 21.62 9.67 -2.19
C ASP A 50 20.92 10.96 -1.72
N PRO A 51 21.30 12.14 -2.25
CA PRO A 51 20.64 13.41 -1.92
C PRO A 51 19.13 13.40 -2.15
N ALA A 52 18.63 12.61 -3.09
CA ALA A 52 17.21 12.46 -3.39
C ALA A 52 16.40 11.90 -2.23
N LEU A 53 17.03 11.28 -1.22
CA LEU A 53 16.38 10.75 -0.02
C LEU A 53 16.18 11.80 1.08
N LYS A 54 16.90 12.94 1.01
CA LYS A 54 16.87 13.96 2.07
C LYS A 54 15.68 14.91 1.89
N ASN A 55 14.87 15.04 2.94
CA ASN A 55 13.75 16.01 3.04
C ASN A 55 12.76 15.95 1.87
N SER A 56 12.60 14.77 1.28
CA SER A 56 11.79 14.56 0.08
C SER A 56 10.63 13.62 0.38
N LYS A 57 9.47 13.98 -0.17
CA LYS A 57 8.36 13.06 -0.34
C LYS A 57 8.82 11.98 -1.31
N ILE A 58 9.00 10.75 -0.85
CA ILE A 58 9.46 9.64 -1.68
C ILE A 58 8.60 8.41 -1.49
N PHE A 59 8.54 7.60 -2.54
CA PHE A 59 7.88 6.31 -2.52
C PHE A 59 8.64 5.29 -3.38
N CYS A 60 8.40 4.01 -3.11
CA CYS A 60 8.82 2.92 -3.97
C CYS A 60 7.69 1.92 -4.14
N THR A 61 7.79 1.08 -5.15
CA THR A 61 6.84 0.02 -5.43
C THR A 61 7.46 -1.34 -5.23
N GLU A 62 6.63 -2.36 -4.95
CA GLU A 62 7.03 -3.75 -5.07
C GLU A 62 8.28 -4.11 -4.22
N ARG A 63 8.29 -3.73 -2.94
CA ARG A 63 9.41 -3.97 -2.01
C ARG A 63 9.01 -4.73 -0.75
N TYR A 64 9.98 -5.41 -0.17
CA TYR A 64 9.87 -5.99 1.17
C TYR A 64 10.45 -5.02 2.20
N ILE A 65 10.04 -5.13 3.46
CA ILE A 65 10.69 -4.48 4.59
C ILE A 65 11.21 -5.57 5.52
N ASP A 66 12.43 -5.39 6.04
CA ASP A 66 13.04 -6.32 6.97
C ASP A 66 12.10 -6.64 8.14
N LYS A 67 11.98 -7.94 8.43
CA LYS A 67 11.15 -8.54 9.48
C LYS A 67 9.62 -8.41 9.31
N ILE A 68 9.10 -7.74 8.29
CA ILE A 68 7.65 -7.75 8.06
C ILE A 68 7.27 -8.99 7.26
N ILE A 69 6.49 -9.88 7.89
CA ILE A 69 6.12 -11.19 7.34
C ILE A 69 4.60 -11.36 7.21
N LYS A 70 4.20 -12.34 6.40
CA LYS A 70 2.85 -12.91 6.42
C LYS A 70 2.78 -13.97 7.51
N ILE A 71 1.88 -13.79 8.47
CA ILE A 71 1.78 -14.65 9.66
C ILE A 71 1.57 -16.13 9.32
N LYS A 72 0.78 -16.42 8.28
CA LYS A 72 0.40 -17.79 7.94
C LYS A 72 1.57 -18.67 7.49
N ASP A 73 2.55 -18.12 6.77
CA ASP A 73 3.63 -18.89 6.15
C ASP A 73 5.04 -18.39 6.50
N ASN A 74 5.14 -17.39 7.40
CA ASN A 74 6.39 -16.75 7.85
C ASN A 74 7.29 -16.23 6.71
N LYS A 75 6.72 -15.97 5.52
CA LYS A 75 7.46 -15.37 4.41
C LYS A 75 7.39 -13.85 4.51
N LEU A 76 8.47 -13.18 4.10
CA LEU A 76 8.47 -11.72 3.99
C LEU A 76 7.29 -11.22 3.15
N LYS A 77 6.66 -10.15 3.62
CA LYS A 77 5.56 -9.49 2.91
C LYS A 77 6.13 -8.49 1.92
N LYS A 78 5.83 -8.70 0.65
CA LYS A 78 6.04 -7.69 -0.40
C LYS A 78 4.84 -6.75 -0.39
N PHE A 79 5.09 -5.45 -0.37
CA PHE A 79 4.08 -4.41 -0.48
C PHE A 79 4.05 -3.86 -1.90
N ASP A 80 2.85 -3.55 -2.39
CA ASP A 80 2.67 -2.95 -3.71
C ASP A 80 3.23 -1.52 -3.74
N LEU A 81 3.04 -0.75 -2.67
CA LEU A 81 3.51 0.62 -2.53
C LEU A 81 3.97 0.90 -1.09
N ILE A 82 5.06 1.66 -0.97
CA ILE A 82 5.61 2.13 0.30
C ILE A 82 5.90 3.62 0.17
N ILE A 83 5.31 4.43 1.06
CA ILE A 83 5.60 5.86 1.21
C ILE A 83 6.44 6.07 2.47
N PHE A 84 7.46 6.91 2.35
CA PHE A 84 8.43 7.18 3.40
C PHE A 84 8.13 8.50 4.10
N ASN A 85 8.49 8.56 5.38
CA ASN A 85 8.58 9.80 6.15
C ASN A 85 10.01 9.90 6.69
N ASP A 86 10.72 10.99 6.38
CA ASP A 86 12.12 11.21 6.76
C ASP A 86 13.05 10.02 6.40
N SER A 87 12.95 9.55 5.15
CA SER A 87 13.71 8.40 4.62
C SER A 87 13.42 7.04 5.30
N LYS A 88 12.44 6.97 6.20
CA LYS A 88 11.99 5.73 6.84
C LYS A 88 10.67 5.29 6.23
N PRO A 89 10.49 4.00 5.87
CA PRO A 89 9.19 3.51 5.46
C PRO A 89 8.14 3.88 6.52
N LYS A 90 6.94 4.29 6.11
CA LYS A 90 5.90 4.73 7.06
C LYS A 90 4.53 4.20 6.71
N TYR A 91 4.14 4.36 5.45
CA TYR A 91 2.81 3.97 4.97
C TYR A 91 2.96 2.85 3.95
N LEU A 92 2.37 1.70 4.27
CA LEU A 92 2.50 0.44 3.55
C LEU A 92 1.16 0.12 2.91
N PHE A 93 1.15 -0.18 1.61
CA PHE A 93 -0.10 -0.34 0.87
C PHE A 93 -0.15 -1.66 0.10
N GLU A 94 -1.34 -2.26 0.12
CA GLU A 94 -1.78 -3.26 -0.85
C GLU A 94 -2.84 -2.64 -1.77
N ILE A 95 -2.80 -2.99 -3.05
CA ILE A 95 -3.64 -2.42 -4.10
C ILE A 95 -4.35 -3.58 -4.81
N ASN A 96 -5.66 -3.74 -4.59
CA ASN A 96 -6.43 -4.81 -5.22
C ASN A 96 -7.70 -4.27 -5.90
N PHE A 97 -7.81 -4.53 -7.19
CA PHE A 97 -8.92 -4.09 -8.02
C PHE A 97 -9.71 -5.33 -8.42
N TYR A 98 -11.00 -5.34 -8.11
CA TYR A 98 -11.86 -6.51 -8.22
C TYR A 98 -12.73 -6.48 -9.49
N SER A 99 -12.77 -5.34 -10.20
CA SER A 99 -13.38 -5.05 -11.50
C SER A 99 -14.89 -5.32 -11.61
N THR A 100 -15.38 -6.49 -11.18
CA THR A 100 -16.79 -6.87 -10.95
C THR A 100 -16.78 -8.27 -10.32
N GLU A 101 -17.73 -8.51 -9.40
CA GLU A 101 -18.04 -9.74 -8.66
C GLU A 101 -17.09 -10.96 -8.84
N GLY A 102 -16.35 -11.29 -7.77
CA GLY A 102 -15.59 -12.54 -7.69
C GLY A 102 -15.12 -12.87 -6.28
N THR A 103 -14.92 -14.16 -6.00
CA THR A 103 -14.51 -14.75 -4.72
C THR A 103 -13.15 -14.27 -4.18
N LYS A 104 -12.38 -13.49 -4.96
CA LYS A 104 -11.03 -13.00 -4.59
C LYS A 104 -10.99 -12.02 -3.43
N ILE A 105 -12.10 -11.35 -3.11
CA ILE A 105 -12.20 -10.44 -1.93
C ILE A 105 -12.23 -11.25 -0.63
N GLY A 106 -12.76 -12.47 -0.70
CA GLY A 106 -12.74 -13.46 0.38
C GLY A 106 -11.33 -13.82 0.84
N ILE A 107 -10.42 -13.96 -0.13
CA ILE A 107 -9.12 -14.63 0.02
C ILE A 107 -8.12 -13.76 0.79
N ASN A 108 -8.08 -12.44 0.54
CA ASN A 108 -7.05 -11.57 1.11
C ASN A 108 -7.45 -10.91 2.44
N GLN A 109 -8.74 -10.91 2.80
CA GLN A 109 -9.20 -10.18 4.00
C GLN A 109 -8.51 -10.64 5.28
N ASN A 110 -8.55 -11.95 5.58
CA ASN A 110 -8.01 -12.45 6.84
C ASN A 110 -6.49 -12.25 6.90
N GLU A 111 -5.80 -12.47 5.76
CA GLU A 111 -4.36 -12.20 5.64
C GLU A 111 -4.03 -10.73 5.94
N TYR A 112 -4.82 -9.79 5.42
CA TYR A 112 -4.59 -8.36 5.65
C TYR A 112 -4.97 -7.92 7.06
N ILE A 113 -5.99 -8.52 7.69
CA ILE A 113 -6.30 -8.29 9.11
C ILE A 113 -5.13 -8.75 9.98
N ASP A 114 -4.64 -9.98 9.77
CA ASP A 114 -3.51 -10.53 10.51
C ASP A 114 -2.25 -9.68 10.31
N LEU A 115 -1.99 -9.27 9.07
CA LEU A 115 -0.87 -8.39 8.73
C LEU A 115 -1.00 -7.02 9.41
N ASN A 116 -2.17 -6.40 9.41
CA ASN A 116 -2.38 -5.11 10.05
C ASN A 116 -2.18 -5.20 11.57
N ASN A 117 -2.74 -6.22 12.20
CA ASN A 117 -2.59 -6.44 13.64
C ASN A 117 -1.13 -6.70 14.01
N TYR A 118 -0.44 -7.51 13.21
CA TYR A 118 0.99 -7.77 13.38
C TYR A 118 1.82 -6.49 13.25
N ILE A 119 1.59 -5.68 12.21
CA ILE A 119 2.31 -4.43 12.00
C ILE A 119 2.05 -3.46 13.16
N LYS A 120 0.79 -3.27 13.56
CA LYS A 120 0.43 -2.40 14.69
C LYS A 120 1.10 -2.84 16.00
N LYS A 121 1.17 -4.15 16.24
CA LYS A 121 1.73 -4.71 17.48
C LYS A 121 3.26 -4.66 17.52
N GLU A 122 3.92 -5.09 16.46
CA GLU A 122 5.38 -5.28 16.44
C GLU A 122 6.13 -4.08 15.87
N PHE A 123 5.46 -3.21 15.11
CA PHE A 123 6.06 -2.07 14.42
C PHE A 123 5.17 -0.83 14.49
N GLY A 124 4.97 -0.29 15.70
CA GLY A 124 4.04 0.83 15.95
C GLY A 124 4.32 2.13 15.17
N ASN A 125 5.48 2.24 14.52
CA ASN A 125 5.78 3.34 13.61
C ASN A 125 5.21 3.14 12.19
N PHE A 126 4.93 1.93 11.72
CA PHE A 126 4.34 1.71 10.38
C PHE A 126 2.82 1.76 10.43
N LYS A 127 2.21 2.17 9.31
CA LYS A 127 0.77 2.10 9.08
C LYS A 127 0.49 1.30 7.83
N PHE A 128 -0.40 0.33 7.94
CA PHE A 128 -0.81 -0.48 6.81
C PHE A 128 -2.19 -0.07 6.32
N TYR A 129 -2.32 0.08 5.00
CA TYR A 129 -3.53 0.51 4.33
C TYR A 129 -3.83 -0.37 3.12
N TRP A 130 -5.11 -0.41 2.76
CA TRP A 130 -5.60 -1.18 1.63
C TRP A 130 -6.34 -0.27 0.65
N ILE A 131 -5.92 -0.28 -0.61
CA ILE A 131 -6.55 0.47 -1.71
C ILE A 131 -7.35 -0.50 -2.58
N THR A 132 -8.61 -0.18 -2.83
CA THR A 132 -9.53 -0.96 -3.67
C THR A 132 -10.16 -0.13 -4.79
N ASP A 133 -10.82 -0.77 -5.75
CA ASP A 133 -11.63 -0.07 -6.77
C ASP A 133 -12.95 0.47 -6.22
N GLY A 134 -13.39 0.02 -5.05
CA GLY A 134 -14.59 0.48 -4.36
C GLY A 134 -15.90 -0.14 -4.86
N ASN A 135 -15.91 -0.72 -6.05
CA ASN A 135 -17.13 -1.23 -6.71
C ASN A 135 -17.81 -2.33 -5.88
N TYR A 136 -17.04 -3.26 -5.31
CA TYR A 136 -17.62 -4.34 -4.52
C TYR A 136 -18.36 -3.83 -3.26
N TRP A 137 -17.86 -2.77 -2.62
CA TRP A 137 -18.48 -2.17 -1.43
C TRP A 137 -19.84 -1.53 -1.71
N LEU A 138 -20.25 -1.41 -2.97
CA LEU A 138 -21.58 -0.92 -3.34
C LEU A 138 -22.66 -2.01 -3.29
N THR A 139 -22.27 -3.29 -3.36
CA THR A 139 -23.18 -4.44 -3.21
C THR A 139 -23.64 -4.60 -1.76
N THR A 140 -24.80 -5.23 -1.51
CA THR A 140 -25.30 -5.46 -0.15
C THR A 140 -24.32 -6.26 0.71
N GLN A 141 -23.76 -7.35 0.16
CA GLN A 141 -22.76 -8.18 0.86
C GLN A 141 -21.45 -7.42 1.09
N GLY A 142 -21.01 -6.65 0.10
CA GLY A 142 -19.82 -5.82 0.21
C GLY A 142 -19.95 -4.74 1.28
N LYS A 143 -21.10 -4.06 1.40
CA LYS A 143 -21.34 -3.06 2.45
C LYS A 143 -21.16 -3.66 3.85
N VAL A 144 -21.79 -4.81 4.12
CA VAL A 144 -21.66 -5.51 5.42
C VAL A 144 -20.20 -5.88 5.68
N ARG A 145 -19.51 -6.41 4.67
CA ARG A 145 -18.11 -6.79 4.78
C ARG A 145 -17.19 -5.58 5.02
N PHE A 146 -17.43 -4.47 4.34
CA PHE A 146 -16.71 -3.22 4.53
C PHE A 146 -16.86 -2.69 5.96
N LEU A 147 -18.09 -2.63 6.48
CA LEU A 147 -18.34 -2.19 7.85
C LEU A 147 -17.61 -3.06 8.87
N ASN A 148 -17.58 -4.39 8.67
CA ASN A 148 -16.83 -5.28 9.54
C ASN A 148 -15.32 -5.03 9.47
N LEU A 149 -14.79 -4.72 8.28
CA LEU A 149 -13.37 -4.40 8.08
C LEU A 149 -12.93 -3.12 8.79
N LEU A 150 -13.82 -2.14 8.94
CA LEU A 150 -13.50 -0.89 9.66
C LEU A 150 -13.21 -1.10 11.16
N ASN A 151 -13.54 -2.26 11.72
CA ASN A 151 -13.12 -2.62 13.09
C ASN A 151 -11.63 -2.97 13.18
N TYR A 152 -10.98 -3.29 12.06
CA TYR A 152 -9.58 -3.73 12.00
C TYR A 152 -8.68 -2.68 11.36
N PHE A 153 -9.19 -1.97 10.35
CA PHE A 153 -8.44 -0.98 9.58
C PHE A 153 -8.86 0.44 9.96
N ASP A 154 -7.86 1.30 10.17
CA ASP A 154 -8.11 2.73 10.43
C ASP A 154 -8.77 3.39 9.20
N LYS A 155 -8.37 2.95 8.00
CA LYS A 155 -8.92 3.41 6.73
C LYS A 155 -8.71 2.39 5.63
N ILE A 156 -9.73 2.21 4.80
CA ILE A 156 -9.63 1.53 3.52
C ILE A 156 -9.89 2.58 2.44
N PHE A 157 -9.04 2.60 1.44
CA PHE A 157 -9.07 3.59 0.37
C PHE A 157 -9.73 3.02 -0.88
N ASN A 158 -10.33 3.92 -1.64
CA ASN A 158 -10.35 3.79 -3.10
C ASN A 158 -9.40 4.84 -3.70
N ILE A 159 -9.15 4.80 -5.01
CA ILE A 159 -8.21 5.75 -5.66
C ILE A 159 -8.58 7.21 -5.38
N ASN A 160 -9.86 7.57 -5.39
CA ASN A 160 -10.27 8.96 -5.19
C ASN A 160 -10.01 9.40 -3.75
N ILE A 161 -10.39 8.59 -2.76
CA ILE A 161 -10.11 8.87 -1.35
C ILE A 161 -8.59 8.92 -1.13
N PHE A 162 -7.81 8.06 -1.79
CA PHE A 162 -6.35 8.11 -1.72
C PHE A 162 -5.81 9.44 -2.25
N ALA A 163 -6.27 9.87 -3.43
CA ALA A 163 -5.88 11.15 -4.04
C ALA A 163 -6.22 12.34 -3.15
N GLU A 164 -7.40 12.36 -2.55
CA GLU A 164 -7.83 13.42 -1.60
C GLU A 164 -7.00 13.46 -0.32
N ASN A 165 -6.37 12.33 0.06
CA ASN A 165 -5.60 12.19 1.29
C ASN A 165 -4.09 12.16 1.04
N VAL A 166 -3.64 12.33 -0.21
CA VAL A 166 -2.22 12.17 -0.57
C VAL A 166 -1.32 13.15 0.20
N SER A 167 -1.83 14.34 0.53
CA SER A 167 -1.11 15.35 1.31
C SER A 167 -0.86 14.95 2.78
N ASN A 168 -1.59 13.96 3.29
CA ASN A 168 -1.50 13.50 4.68
C ASN A 168 -0.40 12.43 4.89
N PHE A 169 0.23 11.98 3.81
CA PHE A 169 1.35 11.04 3.87
C PHE A 169 2.68 11.79 3.92
#